data_AF-A0A2P7UL23-F1
#
_entry.id   AF-A0A2P7UL23-F1
#
_cell.length_a   1.000
_cell.length_b   1.000
_cell.length_c   1.000
_cell.angle_alpha   90.00
_cell.angle_beta   90.00
_cell.angle_gamma   90.00
#
_symmetry.space_group_name_H-M   'P 1'
#
loop_
_entity.id
_entity.type
_entity.pdbx_description
1 polymer ?
#
loop_
_entity_poly.entity_id
_entity_poly.type
_entity_poly.pdbx_seq_one_letter_code
_entity_poly.pdbx_strand_id
1 'polypeptide(L)'
;MKRYVLPFVSSLVAISFVTGCTSASDQLTVKDPAPPATENTGKAPADATKGEKQADDLLKQFTVLAAQAKEAKELTAFLDQHLAKTDPKTADQLFFALEQYYEKHLPTINDNFKALLAKPGNADKLYALQYPYDFNKLEGDDSFKQWLLNQTEGGLVLKATNDMSFYWQVDYKALQKYATSLGEEGIDYFSIQETETGKPYLGNGGLQITRAELGPRMVEVEEYLVNYRSSPRAVTLRTLYIDYLKTYLSDYRYNAIDEATMKLLPAVKEEYQNFVKKYEATKTGQFVKDYLSEVAKNNDVIFEFGKPDESIIGDAKPNISKFWDGLEVRIARTMNP
;
A
#
# COMPACT_ATOMS: atom_id res chain seq x y z
N MET A 1 35.63 -14.25 20.68
CA MET A 1 34.26 -13.93 21.15
C MET A 1 33.41 -15.19 21.07
N LYS A 2 32.83 -15.59 22.21
CA LYS A 2 32.01 -16.80 22.36
C LYS A 2 30.72 -16.67 21.53
N ARG A 3 30.44 -17.67 20.70
CA ARG A 3 29.20 -17.79 19.91
C ARG A 3 28.15 -18.47 20.78
N TYR A 4 27.05 -17.78 21.09
CA TYR A 4 25.87 -18.37 21.69
C TYR A 4 24.91 -18.80 20.57
N VAL A 5 24.60 -20.09 20.53
CA VAL A 5 23.57 -20.68 19.67
C VAL A 5 22.32 -20.84 20.55
N LEU A 6 21.22 -20.19 20.18
CA LEU A 6 19.92 -20.36 20.83
C LEU A 6 19.06 -21.31 19.96
N PRO A 7 18.53 -22.42 20.50
CA PRO A 7 17.69 -23.33 19.74
C PRO A 7 16.26 -22.80 19.59
N PHE A 8 15.75 -22.94 18.36
CA PHE A 8 14.41 -22.64 17.90
C PHE A 8 13.42 -23.67 18.47
N VAL A 9 12.43 -23.23 19.25
CA VAL A 9 11.34 -24.09 19.76
C VAL A 9 10.12 -23.87 18.86
N SER A 10 9.90 -24.80 17.92
CA SER A 10 8.67 -24.86 17.11
C SER A 10 7.51 -25.40 17.96
N SER A 11 6.49 -24.59 18.19
CA SER A 11 5.21 -25.05 18.73
C SER A 11 4.22 -25.29 17.59
N LEU A 12 3.90 -26.56 17.34
CA LEU A 12 2.75 -26.98 16.54
C LEU A 12 1.46 -26.59 17.27
N VAL A 13 0.61 -25.79 16.63
CA VAL A 13 -0.80 -25.62 17.06
C VAL A 13 -1.68 -26.39 16.08
N ALA A 14 -2.29 -27.46 16.59
CA ALA A 14 -3.30 -28.24 15.88
C ALA A 14 -4.66 -27.52 16.00
N ILE A 15 -5.30 -27.24 14.86
CA ILE A 15 -6.66 -26.68 14.80
C ILE A 15 -7.63 -27.84 14.57
N SER A 16 -8.49 -28.11 15.55
CA SER A 16 -9.61 -29.05 15.44
C SER A 16 -10.83 -28.35 14.86
N PHE A 17 -11.39 -28.91 13.78
CA PHE A 17 -12.68 -28.52 13.22
C PHE A 17 -13.81 -29.10 14.08
N VAL A 18 -14.70 -28.25 14.59
CA VAL A 18 -15.98 -28.68 15.14
C VAL A 18 -17.05 -28.46 14.08
N THR A 19 -17.51 -29.55 13.48
CA THR A 19 -18.76 -29.63 12.72
C THR A 19 -19.93 -29.84 13.69
N GLY A 20 -20.97 -29.02 13.60
CA GLY A 20 -22.19 -29.15 14.39
C GLY A 20 -23.42 -28.82 13.56
N CYS A 21 -24.02 -29.85 12.95
CA CYS A 21 -25.41 -29.86 12.49
C CYS A 21 -26.15 -30.89 13.34
N THR A 22 -27.18 -30.46 14.08
CA THR A 22 -28.23 -31.36 14.60
C THR A 22 -29.56 -30.61 14.64
N SER A 23 -30.61 -31.24 14.14
CA SER A 23 -31.97 -30.72 14.00
C SER A 23 -32.92 -31.28 15.06
N ALA A 24 -34.02 -30.52 15.31
CA ALA A 24 -35.29 -30.87 15.98
C ALA A 24 -35.21 -31.22 17.48
N SER A 25 -36.13 -30.84 18.37
CA SER A 25 -37.56 -30.47 18.30
C SER A 25 -37.94 -29.91 19.68
N ASP A 26 -38.86 -28.94 19.81
CA ASP A 26 -40.22 -29.19 20.33
C ASP A 26 -41.09 -27.91 20.42
N GLN A 27 -42.39 -28.16 20.35
CA GLN A 27 -43.51 -27.23 20.19
C GLN A 27 -43.72 -26.25 21.35
N LEU A 28 -44.15 -25.02 21.02
CA LEU A 28 -45.23 -24.35 21.74
C LEU A 28 -46.17 -23.65 20.75
N THR A 29 -47.43 -24.03 20.85
CA THR A 29 -48.58 -23.61 20.05
C THR A 29 -49.25 -22.39 20.67
N VAL A 30 -49.52 -21.36 19.87
CA VAL A 30 -50.68 -20.46 20.07
C VAL A 30 -51.24 -20.06 18.69
N LYS A 31 -52.52 -20.39 18.47
CA LYS A 31 -53.43 -19.93 17.41
C LYS A 31 -54.06 -18.61 17.88
N ASP A 32 -54.20 -17.52 17.11
CA ASP A 32 -55.04 -17.20 15.94
C ASP A 32 -54.84 -15.68 15.65
N PRO A 33 -55.44 -15.00 14.63
CA PRO A 33 -56.00 -15.40 13.34
C PRO A 33 -55.40 -14.59 12.14
N ALA A 34 -55.66 -15.05 10.92
CA ALA A 34 -55.33 -14.35 9.66
C ALA A 34 -56.16 -13.07 9.43
N PRO A 35 -55.62 -12.08 8.68
CA PRO A 35 -56.21 -11.73 7.36
C PRO A 35 -55.16 -11.20 6.35
N PRO A 36 -55.58 -10.82 5.12
CA PRO A 36 -56.00 -11.65 4.00
C PRO A 36 -54.88 -11.79 2.93
N ALA A 37 -55.09 -12.71 2.00
CA ALA A 37 -54.21 -12.95 0.86
C ALA A 37 -53.99 -11.67 0.01
N THR A 38 -52.74 -11.24 -0.08
CA THR A 38 -52.22 -10.54 -1.26
C THR A 38 -51.41 -11.55 -2.06
N GLU A 39 -51.91 -11.88 -3.25
CA GLU A 39 -51.13 -12.46 -4.33
C GLU A 39 -49.91 -11.56 -4.57
N ASN A 40 -48.76 -11.99 -4.07
CA ASN A 40 -47.49 -11.48 -4.53
C ASN A 40 -46.91 -12.58 -5.40
N THR A 41 -46.95 -12.36 -6.71
CA THR A 41 -46.16 -13.08 -7.72
C THR A 41 -44.68 -12.91 -7.41
N GLY A 42 -44.20 -13.66 -6.42
CA GLY A 42 -42.80 -13.78 -6.07
C GLY A 42 -42.09 -14.60 -7.12
N LYS A 43 -41.61 -13.95 -8.17
CA LYS A 43 -40.52 -14.49 -8.98
C LYS A 43 -39.27 -14.48 -8.09
N ALA A 44 -39.00 -15.59 -7.43
CA ALA A 44 -37.78 -15.81 -6.67
C ALA A 44 -36.53 -15.65 -7.58
N PRO A 45 -35.39 -15.21 -7.01
CA PRO A 45 -34.23 -14.73 -7.75
C PRO A 45 -33.40 -15.89 -8.29
N ALA A 46 -33.74 -16.39 -9.47
CA ALA A 46 -32.93 -17.42 -10.13
C ALA A 46 -31.58 -16.88 -10.66
N ASP A 47 -31.40 -15.57 -10.77
CA ASP A 47 -30.21 -14.94 -11.38
C ASP A 47 -29.09 -14.61 -10.39
N ALA A 48 -29.43 -14.24 -9.15
CA ALA A 48 -28.44 -13.84 -8.14
C ALA A 48 -27.50 -15.01 -7.77
N THR A 49 -28.04 -16.21 -7.61
CA THR A 49 -27.28 -17.41 -7.23
C THR A 49 -26.34 -17.90 -8.33
N LYS A 50 -26.62 -17.57 -9.60
CA LYS A 50 -25.78 -17.98 -10.73
C LYS A 50 -24.57 -17.07 -10.90
N GLY A 51 -24.74 -15.76 -10.73
CA GLY A 51 -23.65 -14.79 -10.76
C GLY A 51 -22.66 -14.99 -9.61
N GLU A 52 -23.16 -15.21 -8.40
CA GLU A 52 -22.34 -15.44 -7.21
C GLU A 52 -21.47 -16.71 -7.34
N LYS A 53 -22.04 -17.80 -7.87
CA LYS A 53 -21.30 -19.03 -8.14
C LYS A 53 -20.20 -18.84 -9.20
N GLN A 54 -20.45 -18.03 -10.23
CA GLN A 54 -19.45 -17.73 -11.27
C GLN A 54 -18.28 -16.90 -10.71
N ALA A 55 -18.56 -15.91 -9.86
CA ALA A 55 -17.54 -15.13 -9.17
C ALA A 55 -16.67 -16.02 -8.27
N ASP A 56 -17.28 -16.88 -7.46
CA ASP A 56 -16.58 -17.82 -6.58
C ASP A 56 -15.67 -18.78 -7.35
N ASP A 57 -16.17 -19.33 -8.47
CA ASP A 57 -15.41 -20.26 -9.30
C ASP A 57 -14.22 -19.55 -9.98
N LEU A 58 -14.36 -18.28 -10.36
CA LEU A 58 -13.29 -17.47 -10.95
C LEU A 58 -12.20 -17.16 -9.92
N LEU A 59 -12.58 -16.75 -8.71
CA LEU A 59 -11.64 -16.47 -7.61
C LEU A 59 -10.86 -17.73 -7.19
N LYS A 60 -11.52 -18.89 -7.17
CA LYS A 60 -10.84 -20.17 -6.88
C LYS A 60 -9.83 -20.53 -7.96
N GLN A 61 -10.19 -20.37 -9.24
CA GLN A 61 -9.26 -20.61 -10.35
C GLN A 61 -8.04 -19.70 -10.26
N PHE A 62 -8.25 -18.40 -9.99
CA PHE A 62 -7.16 -17.45 -9.84
C PHE A 62 -6.28 -17.77 -8.62
N THR A 63 -6.88 -18.19 -7.51
CA THR A 63 -6.14 -18.59 -6.30
C THR A 63 -5.22 -19.78 -6.57
N VAL A 64 -5.72 -20.80 -7.28
CA VAL A 64 -4.91 -21.97 -7.68
C VAL A 64 -3.80 -21.55 -8.62
N LEU A 65 -4.10 -20.70 -9.60
CA LEU A 65 -3.11 -20.14 -10.52
C LEU A 65 -2.02 -19.38 -9.76
N ALA A 66 -2.38 -18.45 -8.87
CA ALA A 66 -1.44 -17.65 -8.09
C ALA A 66 -0.54 -18.49 -7.18
N ALA A 67 -1.04 -19.61 -6.67
CA ALA A 67 -0.24 -20.54 -5.87
C ALA A 67 0.80 -21.32 -6.69
N GLN A 68 0.59 -21.48 -8.00
CA GLN A 68 1.43 -22.29 -8.89
C GLN A 68 2.26 -21.46 -9.87
N ALA A 69 1.85 -20.21 -10.12
CA ALA A 69 2.45 -19.31 -11.10
C ALA A 69 3.92 -19.05 -10.76
N LYS A 70 4.78 -19.26 -11.75
CA LYS A 70 6.21 -18.99 -11.64
C LYS A 70 6.52 -17.52 -11.89
N GLU A 71 5.70 -16.90 -12.73
CA GLU A 71 5.85 -15.50 -13.14
C GLU A 71 4.49 -14.80 -13.12
N ALA A 72 4.50 -13.49 -12.83
CA ALA A 72 3.28 -12.69 -12.78
C ALA A 72 2.55 -12.62 -14.12
N LYS A 73 3.23 -12.89 -15.25
CA LYS A 73 2.61 -12.89 -16.58
C LYS A 73 1.46 -13.89 -16.73
N GLU A 74 1.51 -14.99 -15.98
CA GLU A 74 0.44 -15.99 -15.98
C GLU A 74 -0.84 -15.39 -15.35
N LEU A 75 -0.66 -14.59 -14.31
CA LEU A 75 -1.75 -13.92 -13.59
C LEU A 75 -2.28 -12.73 -14.40
N THR A 76 -1.41 -11.90 -14.98
CA THR A 76 -1.86 -10.78 -15.82
C THR A 76 -2.58 -11.27 -17.07
N ALA A 77 -2.14 -12.36 -17.69
CA ALA A 77 -2.85 -12.99 -18.81
C ALA A 77 -4.25 -13.48 -18.41
N PHE A 78 -4.41 -14.03 -17.20
CA PHE A 78 -5.72 -14.40 -16.67
C PHE A 78 -6.60 -13.15 -16.48
N LEU A 79 -6.06 -12.09 -15.84
CA LEU A 79 -6.80 -10.84 -15.67
C LEU A 79 -7.25 -10.26 -17.01
N ASP A 80 -6.36 -10.18 -18.01
CA ASP A 80 -6.66 -9.69 -19.36
C ASP A 80 -7.86 -10.42 -20.01
N GLN A 81 -8.05 -11.71 -19.73
CA GLN A 81 -9.14 -12.51 -20.30
C GLN A 81 -10.49 -12.34 -19.57
N HIS A 82 -10.45 -12.01 -18.27
CA HIS A 82 -11.59 -12.16 -17.38
C HIS A 82 -12.09 -10.86 -16.77
N LEU A 83 -11.22 -9.88 -16.50
CA LEU A 83 -11.54 -8.72 -15.67
C LEU A 83 -12.65 -7.86 -16.29
N ALA A 84 -12.61 -7.62 -17.60
CA ALA A 84 -13.61 -6.82 -18.33
C ALA A 84 -15.03 -7.45 -18.39
N LYS A 85 -15.18 -8.72 -17.99
CA LYS A 85 -16.46 -9.46 -18.01
C LYS A 85 -16.99 -9.77 -16.61
N THR A 86 -16.26 -9.32 -15.60
CA THR A 86 -16.50 -9.64 -14.20
C THR A 86 -17.13 -8.43 -13.52
N ASP A 87 -17.92 -8.64 -12.48
CA ASP A 87 -18.45 -7.53 -11.69
C ASP A 87 -17.32 -6.78 -10.95
N PRO A 88 -17.48 -5.48 -10.64
CA PRO A 88 -16.41 -4.67 -10.05
C PRO A 88 -15.85 -5.22 -8.73
N LYS A 89 -16.70 -5.82 -7.88
CA LYS A 89 -16.26 -6.37 -6.60
C LYS A 89 -15.35 -7.57 -6.80
N THR A 90 -15.72 -8.49 -7.68
CA THR A 90 -14.87 -9.65 -8.00
C THR A 90 -13.60 -9.21 -8.75
N ALA A 91 -13.68 -8.19 -9.60
CA ALA A 91 -12.53 -7.58 -10.27
C ALA A 91 -11.51 -7.01 -9.26
N ASP A 92 -11.97 -6.30 -8.23
CA ASP A 92 -11.13 -5.80 -7.13
C ASP A 92 -10.42 -6.96 -6.41
N GLN A 93 -11.15 -8.02 -6.09
CA GLN A 93 -10.58 -9.20 -5.42
C GLN A 93 -9.50 -9.89 -6.27
N LEU A 94 -9.70 -10.02 -7.57
CA LEU A 94 -8.70 -10.58 -8.49
C LEU A 94 -7.47 -9.67 -8.59
N PHE A 95 -7.67 -8.36 -8.70
CA PHE A 95 -6.57 -7.39 -8.72
C PHE A 95 -5.77 -7.42 -7.41
N PHE A 96 -6.43 -7.42 -6.25
CA PHE A 96 -5.75 -7.50 -4.96
C PHE A 96 -5.02 -8.83 -4.72
N ALA A 97 -5.46 -9.91 -5.37
CA ALA A 97 -4.73 -11.18 -5.36
C ALA A 97 -3.47 -11.13 -6.23
N LEU A 98 -3.48 -10.40 -7.35
CA LEU A 98 -2.26 -10.10 -8.12
C LEU A 98 -1.28 -9.24 -7.29
N GLU A 99 -1.78 -8.22 -6.60
CA GLU A 99 -0.97 -7.39 -5.70
C GLU A 99 -0.29 -8.23 -4.61
N GLN A 100 -1.04 -9.13 -3.98
CA GLN A 100 -0.49 -10.06 -2.99
C GLN A 100 0.59 -10.97 -3.57
N TYR A 101 0.45 -11.38 -4.84
CA TYR A 101 1.50 -12.12 -5.53
C TYR A 101 2.77 -11.27 -5.67
N TYR A 102 2.66 -10.01 -6.10
CA TYR A 102 3.82 -9.12 -6.17
C TYR A 102 4.49 -8.91 -4.81
N GLU A 103 3.72 -8.59 -3.76
CA GLU A 103 4.23 -8.39 -2.40
C GLU A 103 5.07 -9.59 -1.92
N LYS A 104 4.62 -10.81 -2.23
CA LYS A 104 5.29 -12.04 -1.84
C LYS A 104 6.50 -12.39 -2.71
N HIS A 105 6.43 -12.17 -4.03
CA HIS A 105 7.38 -12.74 -4.99
C HIS A 105 8.42 -11.73 -5.51
N LEU A 106 8.14 -10.43 -5.46
CA LEU A 106 9.05 -9.40 -5.97
C LEU A 106 10.44 -9.41 -5.32
N PRO A 107 10.61 -9.67 -4.00
CA PRO A 107 11.94 -9.83 -3.41
C PRO A 107 12.74 -10.97 -4.05
N THR A 108 12.12 -12.13 -4.24
CA THR A 108 12.76 -13.29 -4.89
C THR A 108 13.05 -13.03 -6.37
N ILE A 109 12.17 -12.34 -7.09
CA ILE A 109 12.41 -11.92 -8.48
C ILE A 109 13.66 -11.04 -8.54
N ASN A 110 13.80 -10.08 -7.64
CA ASN A 110 14.96 -9.19 -7.57
C ASN A 110 16.25 -9.93 -7.18
N ASP A 111 16.20 -10.92 -6.29
CA ASP A 111 17.38 -11.72 -5.96
C ASP A 111 17.81 -12.65 -7.10
N ASN A 112 16.85 -13.26 -7.80
CA ASN A 112 17.12 -14.02 -9.02
C ASN A 112 17.72 -13.13 -10.11
N PHE A 113 17.23 -11.90 -10.24
CA PHE A 113 17.74 -10.93 -11.19
C PHE A 113 19.19 -10.54 -10.88
N LYS A 114 19.55 -10.28 -9.62
CA LYS A 114 20.95 -10.07 -9.21
C LYS A 114 21.85 -11.25 -9.61
N ALA A 115 21.38 -12.48 -9.41
CA ALA A 115 22.13 -13.67 -9.84
C ALA A 115 22.27 -13.77 -11.37
N LEU A 116 21.27 -13.31 -12.14
CA LEU A 116 21.35 -13.21 -13.60
C LEU A 116 22.33 -12.13 -14.06
N LEU A 117 22.38 -10.98 -13.38
CA LEU A 117 23.32 -9.90 -13.69
C LEU A 117 24.77 -10.27 -13.39
N ALA A 118 25.01 -11.16 -12.42
CA ALA A 118 26.35 -11.66 -12.11
C ALA A 118 26.93 -12.60 -13.19
N LYS A 119 26.11 -13.05 -14.16
CA LYS A 119 26.61 -13.85 -15.29
C LYS A 119 27.36 -12.94 -16.27
N PRO A 120 28.48 -13.40 -16.88
CA PRO A 120 29.29 -12.59 -17.78
C PRO A 120 28.48 -11.91 -18.89
N GLY A 121 28.62 -10.59 -19.03
CA GLY A 121 28.02 -9.78 -20.10
C GLY A 121 26.55 -9.38 -19.91
N ASN A 122 25.83 -9.92 -18.92
CA ASN A 122 24.41 -9.58 -18.74
C ASN A 122 24.19 -8.15 -18.23
N ALA A 123 25.02 -7.69 -17.29
CA ALA A 123 24.96 -6.30 -16.82
C ALA A 123 25.31 -5.31 -17.94
N ASP A 124 26.36 -5.59 -18.73
CA ASP A 124 26.81 -4.73 -19.84
C ASP A 124 25.71 -4.52 -20.89
N LYS A 125 24.95 -5.57 -21.20
CA LYS A 125 23.77 -5.50 -22.07
C LYS A 125 22.73 -4.50 -21.57
N LEU A 126 22.47 -4.44 -20.27
CA LEU A 126 21.52 -3.49 -19.70
C LEU A 126 22.08 -2.07 -19.65
N TYR A 127 23.37 -1.90 -19.33
CA TYR A 127 24.01 -0.58 -19.35
C TYR A 127 24.06 0.05 -20.74
N ALA A 128 24.04 -0.77 -21.79
CA ALA A 128 23.94 -0.29 -23.17
C ALA A 128 22.53 0.23 -23.53
N LEU A 129 21.50 -0.09 -22.74
CA LEU A 129 20.15 0.40 -22.95
C LEU A 129 19.94 1.76 -22.28
N GLN A 130 19.15 2.62 -22.93
CA GLN A 130 18.69 3.87 -22.35
C GLN A 130 17.37 3.67 -21.62
N TYR A 131 17.14 4.44 -20.55
CA TYR A 131 15.83 4.49 -19.89
C TYR A 131 14.82 5.31 -20.72
N PRO A 132 13.56 4.86 -20.88
CA PRO A 132 13.01 3.58 -20.41
C PRO A 132 13.60 2.38 -21.17
N TYR A 133 13.94 1.32 -20.44
CA TYR A 133 14.64 0.16 -20.98
C TYR A 133 13.78 -0.64 -21.95
N ASP A 134 14.16 -0.65 -23.23
CA ASP A 134 13.51 -1.46 -24.26
C ASP A 134 14.31 -2.74 -24.52
N PHE A 135 13.86 -3.84 -23.91
CA PHE A 135 14.54 -5.13 -24.01
C PHE A 135 14.49 -5.74 -25.42
N ASN A 136 13.62 -5.26 -26.31
CA ASN A 136 13.61 -5.71 -27.71
C ASN A 136 14.88 -5.32 -28.46
N LYS A 137 15.59 -4.29 -27.99
CA LYS A 137 16.88 -3.84 -28.55
C LYS A 137 18.07 -4.71 -28.13
N LEU A 138 17.88 -5.66 -27.21
CA LEU A 138 18.90 -6.63 -26.89
C LEU A 138 19.11 -7.59 -28.07
N GLU A 139 20.36 -7.69 -28.52
CA GLU A 139 20.75 -8.62 -29.58
C GLU A 139 20.68 -10.07 -29.10
N GLY A 140 20.19 -10.95 -29.97
CA GLY A 140 19.97 -12.37 -29.69
C GLY A 140 18.65 -12.65 -28.98
N ASP A 141 18.25 -13.93 -28.99
CA ASP A 141 17.10 -14.46 -28.24
C ASP A 141 17.58 -15.42 -27.15
N ASP A 142 18.44 -14.90 -26.27
CA ASP A 142 18.92 -15.69 -25.14
C ASP A 142 17.88 -15.74 -24.01
N SER A 143 18.11 -16.67 -23.08
CA SER A 143 17.25 -16.86 -21.91
C SER A 143 17.18 -15.63 -21.00
N PHE A 144 18.14 -14.70 -21.08
CA PHE A 144 18.12 -13.47 -20.30
C PHE A 144 17.14 -12.47 -20.89
N LYS A 145 17.18 -12.21 -22.21
CA LYS A 145 16.21 -11.33 -22.88
C LYS A 145 14.78 -11.80 -22.66
N GLN A 146 14.52 -13.10 -22.85
CA GLN A 146 13.18 -13.66 -22.64
C GLN A 146 12.73 -13.54 -21.19
N TRP A 147 13.63 -13.71 -20.22
CA TRP A 147 13.32 -13.52 -18.81
C TRP A 147 12.92 -12.07 -18.49
N LEU A 148 13.62 -11.07 -19.07
CA LEU A 148 13.30 -9.64 -18.90
C LEU A 148 11.92 -9.28 -19.51
N LEU A 149 11.64 -9.79 -20.71
CA LEU A 149 10.36 -9.59 -21.39
C LEU A 149 9.20 -10.20 -20.58
N ASN A 150 9.38 -11.42 -20.05
CA ASN A 150 8.39 -12.06 -19.19
C ASN A 150 8.04 -11.21 -17.94
N GLN A 151 9.03 -10.54 -17.34
CA GLN A 151 8.75 -9.66 -16.19
C GLN A 151 7.90 -8.45 -16.62
N THR A 152 8.16 -7.91 -17.81
CA THR A 152 7.40 -6.78 -18.37
C THR A 152 5.97 -7.19 -18.70
N GLU A 153 5.76 -8.35 -19.32
CA GLU A 153 4.42 -8.94 -19.55
C GLU A 153 3.69 -9.22 -18.24
N GLY A 154 4.45 -9.52 -17.19
CA GLY A 154 3.97 -9.67 -15.82
C GLY A 154 3.62 -8.35 -15.13
N GLY A 155 3.66 -7.20 -15.82
CA GLY A 155 3.32 -5.91 -15.23
C GLY A 155 4.40 -5.33 -14.32
N LEU A 156 5.67 -5.69 -14.56
CA LEU A 156 6.81 -5.12 -13.84
C LEU A 156 7.60 -4.17 -14.73
N VAL A 157 8.17 -3.13 -14.11
CA VAL A 157 9.07 -2.18 -14.77
C VAL A 157 10.45 -2.27 -14.12
N LEU A 158 11.48 -2.23 -14.97
CA LEU A 158 12.86 -2.16 -14.50
C LEU A 158 13.22 -0.70 -14.16
N LYS A 159 13.73 -0.51 -12.96
CA LYS A 159 14.24 0.77 -12.45
C LYS A 159 15.74 0.65 -12.16
N ALA A 160 16.41 1.77 -12.07
CA ALA A 160 17.78 1.86 -11.60
C ALA A 160 17.87 2.90 -10.48
N THR A 161 18.65 2.58 -9.45
CA THR A 161 19.07 3.55 -8.43
C THR A 161 20.16 4.47 -8.98
N ASN A 162 20.50 5.54 -8.24
CA ASN A 162 21.55 6.48 -8.64
C ASN A 162 22.94 5.86 -8.77
N ASP A 163 23.20 4.74 -8.10
CA ASP A 163 24.43 3.95 -8.23
C ASP A 163 24.38 2.91 -9.38
N MET A 164 23.36 3.01 -10.24
CA MET A 164 23.07 2.11 -11.37
C MET A 164 22.73 0.68 -10.97
N SER A 165 22.34 0.42 -9.71
CA SER A 165 21.78 -0.88 -9.34
C SER A 165 20.37 -1.03 -9.90
N PHE A 166 20.16 -2.07 -10.71
CA PHE A 166 18.86 -2.35 -11.31
C PHE A 166 17.95 -3.14 -10.35
N TYR A 167 16.65 -2.83 -10.37
CA TYR A 167 15.63 -3.57 -9.63
C TYR A 167 14.27 -3.52 -10.34
N TRP A 168 13.46 -4.55 -10.14
CA TRP A 168 12.07 -4.63 -10.59
C TRP A 168 11.11 -4.06 -9.57
N GLN A 169 10.09 -3.38 -10.08
CA GLN A 169 8.97 -2.83 -9.34
C GLN A 169 7.67 -3.07 -10.12
N VAL A 170 6.53 -3.07 -9.44
CA VAL A 170 5.21 -3.11 -10.10
C VAL A 170 5.04 -1.88 -10.98
N ASP A 171 4.58 -2.09 -12.22
CA ASP A 171 4.29 -1.03 -13.19
C ASP A 171 2.79 -0.71 -13.19
N TYR A 172 2.35 0.10 -12.22
CA TYR A 172 0.93 0.51 -12.17
C TYR A 172 0.51 1.25 -13.44
N LYS A 173 1.42 1.97 -14.11
CA LYS A 173 1.11 2.60 -15.40
C LYS A 173 0.76 1.56 -16.47
N ALA A 174 1.46 0.43 -16.53
CA ALA A 174 1.09 -0.67 -17.42
C ALA A 174 -0.21 -1.38 -16.99
N LEU A 175 -0.49 -1.43 -15.69
CA LEU A 175 -1.70 -2.05 -15.13
C LEU A 175 -2.95 -1.14 -15.20
N GLN A 176 -2.81 0.12 -15.63
CA GLN A 176 -3.92 1.09 -15.76
C GLN A 176 -5.08 0.58 -16.63
N LYS A 177 -4.79 -0.34 -17.56
CA LYS A 177 -5.82 -1.04 -18.35
C LYS A 177 -6.91 -1.70 -17.49
N TYR A 178 -6.58 -2.14 -16.27
CA TYR A 178 -7.54 -2.79 -15.36
C TYR A 178 -8.45 -1.82 -14.63
N ALA A 179 -8.05 -0.55 -14.45
CA ALA A 179 -8.79 0.44 -13.67
C ALA A 179 -10.24 0.62 -14.14
N THR A 180 -10.50 0.47 -15.44
CA THR A 180 -11.84 0.58 -16.04
C THR A 180 -12.85 -0.48 -15.57
N SER A 181 -12.36 -1.56 -14.99
CA SER A 181 -13.18 -2.69 -14.53
C SER A 181 -13.20 -2.84 -13.00
N LEU A 182 -12.40 -2.05 -12.29
CA LEU A 182 -12.35 -2.04 -10.83
C LEU A 182 -13.57 -1.32 -10.24
N GLY A 183 -13.91 -1.68 -9.00
CA GLY A 183 -14.84 -0.92 -8.16
C GLY A 183 -14.18 0.34 -7.58
N GLU A 184 -14.96 1.10 -6.81
CA GLU A 184 -14.48 2.34 -6.18
C GLU A 184 -13.25 2.07 -5.28
N GLU A 185 -13.27 1.01 -4.47
CA GLU A 185 -12.14 0.62 -3.62
C GLU A 185 -10.89 0.30 -4.44
N GLY A 186 -11.03 -0.51 -5.49
CA GLY A 186 -9.92 -0.85 -6.38
C GLY A 186 -9.33 0.36 -7.09
N ILE A 187 -10.18 1.29 -7.55
CA ILE A 187 -9.75 2.53 -8.20
C ILE A 187 -8.98 3.42 -7.23
N ASP A 188 -9.52 3.63 -6.01
CA ASP A 188 -8.88 4.48 -5.00
C ASP A 188 -7.52 3.91 -4.58
N TYR A 189 -7.45 2.59 -4.33
CA TYR A 189 -6.18 1.92 -4.04
C TYR A 189 -5.19 2.05 -5.20
N PHE A 190 -5.65 1.82 -6.43
CA PHE A 190 -4.83 1.91 -7.62
C PHE A 190 -4.25 3.31 -7.83
N SER A 191 -5.06 4.37 -7.63
CA SER A 191 -4.64 5.78 -7.72
C SER A 191 -3.47 6.09 -6.79
N ILE A 192 -3.58 5.65 -5.53
CA ILE A 192 -2.53 5.84 -4.52
C ILE A 192 -1.24 5.14 -4.97
N GLN A 193 -1.33 3.89 -5.42
CA GLN A 193 -0.17 3.13 -5.86
C GLN A 193 0.47 3.69 -7.15
N GLU A 194 -0.33 4.11 -8.11
CA GLU A 194 0.16 4.77 -9.34
C GLU A 194 0.93 6.05 -9.00
N THR A 195 0.38 6.85 -8.09
CA THR A 195 1.02 8.07 -7.59
C THR A 195 2.36 7.78 -6.91
N GLU A 196 2.41 6.76 -6.05
CA GLU A 196 3.62 6.41 -5.31
C GLU A 196 4.71 5.76 -6.16
N THR A 197 4.33 4.97 -7.16
CA THR A 197 5.31 4.35 -8.07
C THR A 197 5.76 5.30 -9.17
N GLY A 198 4.89 6.19 -9.64
CA GLY A 198 5.18 7.18 -10.68
C GLY A 198 5.97 8.39 -10.18
N LYS A 199 5.64 8.87 -8.97
CA LYS A 199 6.31 10.01 -8.34
C LYS A 199 6.44 9.78 -6.83
N PRO A 200 7.39 8.92 -6.40
CA PRO A 200 7.59 8.60 -4.99
C PRO A 200 7.78 9.84 -4.14
N TYR A 201 7.18 9.89 -2.95
CA TYR A 201 7.39 11.02 -2.04
C TYR A 201 8.80 11.03 -1.44
N LEU A 202 9.44 9.88 -1.30
CA LEU A 202 10.74 9.69 -0.64
C LEU A 202 11.78 9.12 -1.61
N GLY A 203 13.02 9.60 -1.50
CA GLY A 203 14.17 9.09 -2.26
C GLY A 203 15.48 9.63 -1.70
N ASN A 204 16.55 8.83 -1.69
CA ASN A 204 17.87 9.23 -1.16
C ASN A 204 17.81 9.84 0.26
N GLY A 205 16.91 9.36 1.12
CA GLY A 205 16.70 9.89 2.47
C GLY A 205 16.06 11.28 2.54
N GLY A 206 15.49 11.77 1.43
CA GLY A 206 14.92 13.11 1.27
C GLY A 206 13.53 13.10 0.62
N LEU A 207 12.70 14.11 0.93
CA LEU A 207 11.43 14.34 0.23
C LEU A 207 11.73 14.68 -1.24
N GLN A 208 11.15 13.93 -2.17
CA GLN A 208 11.26 14.16 -3.62
C GLN A 208 10.16 15.09 -4.16
N ILE A 209 9.15 15.35 -3.32
CA ILE A 209 8.02 16.23 -3.62
C ILE A 209 8.01 17.42 -2.66
N THR A 210 7.09 18.36 -2.85
CA THR A 210 6.92 19.46 -1.89
C THR A 210 6.00 19.03 -0.73
N ARG A 211 6.07 19.73 0.41
CA ARG A 211 5.07 19.53 1.49
C ARG A 211 3.66 19.81 0.98
N ALA A 212 3.48 20.85 0.17
CA ALA A 212 2.21 21.18 -0.46
C ALA A 212 1.64 20.05 -1.32
N GLU A 213 2.51 19.21 -1.89
CA GLU A 213 2.11 18.01 -2.64
C GLU A 213 1.87 16.80 -1.73
N LEU A 214 2.67 16.60 -0.69
CA LEU A 214 2.49 15.51 0.27
C LEU A 214 1.18 15.65 1.07
N GLY A 215 0.78 16.89 1.39
CA GLY A 215 -0.45 17.21 2.10
C GLY A 215 -1.70 16.51 1.52
N PRO A 216 -2.09 16.82 0.27
CA PRO A 216 -3.21 16.15 -0.40
C PRO A 216 -3.11 14.63 -0.44
N ARG A 217 -1.90 14.06 -0.64
CA ARG A 217 -1.72 12.59 -0.65
C ARG A 217 -2.04 11.96 0.70
N MET A 218 -1.69 12.62 1.82
CA MET A 218 -2.11 12.15 3.15
C MET A 218 -3.63 12.07 3.28
N VAL A 219 -4.34 13.07 2.75
CA VAL A 219 -5.80 13.13 2.81
C VAL A 219 -6.42 12.04 1.92
N GLU A 220 -5.87 11.78 0.74
CA GLU A 220 -6.31 10.68 -0.14
C GLU A 220 -6.17 9.31 0.56
N VAL A 221 -5.05 9.07 1.23
CA VAL A 221 -4.85 7.83 1.99
C VAL A 221 -5.77 7.77 3.22
N GLU A 222 -6.02 8.88 3.91
CA GLU A 222 -7.02 8.94 4.98
C GLU A 222 -8.41 8.57 4.47
N GLU A 223 -8.85 9.13 3.33
CA GLU A 223 -10.15 8.87 2.74
C GLU A 223 -10.32 7.37 2.44
N TYR A 224 -9.29 6.74 1.87
CA TYR A 224 -9.28 5.29 1.69
C TYR A 224 -9.46 4.54 3.02
N LEU A 225 -8.67 4.88 4.03
CA LEU A 225 -8.71 4.20 5.33
C LEU A 225 -10.05 4.40 6.06
N VAL A 226 -10.72 5.53 5.83
CA VAL A 226 -12.04 5.81 6.39
C VAL A 226 -13.14 5.03 5.67
N ASN A 227 -13.10 4.98 4.34
CA ASN A 227 -14.12 4.37 3.50
C ASN A 227 -14.02 2.84 3.45
N TYR A 228 -12.80 2.28 3.50
CA TYR A 228 -12.53 0.85 3.29
C TYR A 228 -11.83 0.21 4.49
N ARG A 229 -12.34 0.45 5.71
CA ARG A 229 -11.72 0.00 6.98
C ARG A 229 -11.46 -1.50 7.08
N SER A 230 -12.34 -2.31 6.47
CA SER A 230 -12.23 -3.78 6.46
C SER A 230 -11.39 -4.31 5.31
N SER A 231 -10.90 -3.43 4.43
CA SER A 231 -10.05 -3.83 3.31
C SER A 231 -8.75 -4.45 3.83
N PRO A 232 -8.32 -5.60 3.29
CA PRO A 232 -6.98 -6.13 3.55
C PRO A 232 -5.88 -5.13 3.17
N ARG A 233 -6.12 -4.27 2.18
CA ARG A 233 -5.16 -3.25 1.72
C ARG A 233 -5.01 -2.08 2.69
N ALA A 234 -5.97 -1.88 3.59
CA ALA A 234 -5.91 -0.84 4.62
C ALA A 234 -4.70 -1.01 5.55
N VAL A 235 -4.15 -2.23 5.70
CA VAL A 235 -2.93 -2.45 6.49
C VAL A 235 -1.73 -1.77 5.84
N THR A 236 -1.48 -2.03 4.55
CA THR A 236 -0.38 -1.43 3.78
C THR A 236 -0.53 0.08 3.70
N LEU A 237 -1.75 0.57 3.41
CA LEU A 237 -2.01 2.01 3.31
C LEU A 237 -1.94 2.73 4.66
N ARG A 238 -2.19 2.05 5.79
CA ARG A 238 -1.96 2.63 7.12
C ARG A 238 -0.48 2.87 7.37
N THR A 239 0.39 1.95 6.97
CA THR A 239 1.84 2.16 7.07
C THR A 239 2.27 3.38 6.24
N LEU A 240 1.79 3.48 4.98
CA LEU A 240 2.05 4.63 4.13
C LEU A 240 1.57 5.95 4.75
N TYR A 241 0.36 5.97 5.32
CA TYR A 241 -0.18 7.14 5.99
C TYR A 241 0.63 7.57 7.21
N ILE A 242 1.09 6.61 8.02
CA ILE A 242 1.98 6.85 9.16
C ILE A 242 3.28 7.48 8.65
N ASP A 243 3.88 6.88 7.63
CA ASP A 243 5.15 7.36 7.08
C ASP A 243 5.02 8.76 6.48
N TYR A 244 3.94 9.04 5.75
CA TYR A 244 3.65 10.38 5.27
C TYR A 244 3.50 11.39 6.40
N LEU A 245 2.77 11.08 7.45
CA LEU A 245 2.56 12.01 8.57
C LEU A 245 3.87 12.29 9.32
N LYS A 246 4.69 11.27 9.58
CA LYS A 246 6.03 11.44 10.14
C LYS A 246 6.88 12.31 9.22
N THR A 247 6.92 11.96 7.95
CA THR A 247 7.65 12.67 6.90
C THR A 247 7.25 14.14 6.81
N TYR A 248 5.94 14.42 6.89
CA TYR A 248 5.38 15.75 6.78
C TYR A 248 5.69 16.60 8.01
N LEU A 249 5.63 16.02 9.21
CA LEU A 249 5.70 16.75 10.50
C LEU A 249 7.09 16.78 11.14
N SER A 250 7.84 15.68 11.07
CA SER A 250 9.09 15.46 11.82
C SER A 250 10.32 15.36 10.92
N ASP A 251 10.20 14.77 9.74
CA ASP A 251 11.38 14.53 8.92
C ASP A 251 11.71 15.75 8.05
N TYR A 252 13.00 15.93 7.77
CA TYR A 252 13.62 17.03 7.02
C TYR A 252 13.84 18.33 7.80
N ARG A 253 14.75 18.25 8.77
CA ARG A 253 15.32 19.39 9.50
C ARG A 253 15.81 20.53 8.58
N TYR A 254 16.54 20.21 7.51
CA TYR A 254 17.27 21.21 6.71
C TYR A 254 16.37 22.18 5.94
N ASN A 255 15.12 21.80 5.68
CA ASN A 255 14.14 22.63 4.99
C ASN A 255 12.91 22.91 5.85
N ALA A 256 12.98 22.65 7.15
CA ALA A 256 11.92 22.93 8.12
C ALA A 256 12.37 23.77 9.31
N ILE A 257 13.65 23.75 9.66
CA ILE A 257 14.16 24.36 10.88
C ILE A 257 15.17 25.45 10.54
N ASP A 258 15.04 26.59 11.22
CA ASP A 258 16.08 27.63 11.26
C ASP A 258 17.16 27.22 12.25
N GLU A 259 18.34 26.85 11.75
CA GLU A 259 19.48 26.40 12.57
C GLU A 259 20.07 27.50 13.46
N ALA A 260 19.73 28.78 13.25
CA ALA A 260 20.16 29.86 14.14
C ALA A 260 19.28 29.99 15.38
N THR A 261 18.03 29.51 15.31
CA THR A 261 17.03 29.71 16.37
C THR A 261 16.40 28.41 16.88
N MET A 262 16.67 27.30 16.20
CA MET A 262 16.01 26.00 16.36
C MET A 262 14.48 26.05 16.17
N LYS A 263 13.98 27.10 15.52
CA LYS A 263 12.55 27.30 15.29
C LYS A 263 12.09 26.66 13.99
N LEU A 264 10.80 26.32 13.95
CA LEU A 264 10.12 26.01 12.70
C LEU A 264 10.21 27.23 11.77
N LEU A 265 10.62 27.01 10.52
CA LEU A 265 10.68 28.05 9.51
C LEU A 265 9.28 28.67 9.31
N PRO A 266 9.18 30.01 9.20
CA PRO A 266 7.89 30.68 9.00
C PRO A 266 7.11 30.14 7.80
N ALA A 267 7.79 29.85 6.68
CA ALA A 267 7.16 29.29 5.48
C ALA A 267 6.55 27.90 5.73
N VAL A 268 7.19 27.05 6.55
CA VAL A 268 6.65 25.74 6.91
C VAL A 268 5.48 25.87 7.87
N LYS A 269 5.56 26.80 8.83
CA LYS A 269 4.43 27.11 9.72
C LYS A 269 3.21 27.60 8.93
N GLU A 270 3.42 28.48 7.96
CA GLU A 270 2.37 28.97 7.07
C GLU A 270 1.75 27.84 6.24
N GLU A 271 2.58 26.95 5.71
CA GLU A 271 2.11 25.76 4.97
C GLU A 271 1.20 24.88 5.83
N TYR A 272 1.58 24.59 7.08
CA TYR A 272 0.73 23.83 8.01
C TYR A 272 -0.56 24.57 8.34
N GLN A 273 -0.51 25.89 8.54
CA GLN A 273 -1.70 26.68 8.81
C GLN A 273 -2.67 26.67 7.61
N ASN A 274 -2.15 26.77 6.39
CA ASN A 274 -2.94 26.70 5.17
C ASN A 274 -3.53 25.30 4.98
N PHE A 275 -2.75 24.26 5.26
CA PHE A 275 -3.21 22.88 5.27
C PHE A 275 -4.38 22.67 6.24
N VAL A 276 -4.24 23.11 7.49
CA VAL A 276 -5.29 23.00 8.52
C VAL A 276 -6.56 23.73 8.09
N LYS A 277 -6.45 24.93 7.51
CA LYS A 277 -7.62 25.67 6.99
C LYS A 277 -8.32 24.91 5.86
N LYS A 278 -7.54 24.32 4.95
CA LYS A 278 -8.08 23.61 3.79
C LYS A 278 -8.74 22.28 4.16
N TYR A 279 -8.18 21.55 5.12
CA TYR A 279 -8.60 20.20 5.50
C TYR A 279 -9.09 20.12 6.95
N GLU A 280 -9.74 21.17 7.46
CA GLU A 280 -10.17 21.25 8.87
C GLU A 280 -11.06 20.07 9.31
N ALA A 281 -11.85 19.53 8.38
CA ALA A 281 -12.78 18.44 8.65
C ALA A 281 -12.09 17.06 8.71
N THR A 282 -10.85 16.91 8.24
CA THR A 282 -10.16 15.62 8.17
C THR A 282 -9.36 15.34 9.45
N LYS A 283 -9.12 14.06 9.76
CA LYS A 283 -8.25 13.65 10.87
C LYS A 283 -6.82 14.13 10.65
N THR A 284 -6.32 14.09 9.42
CA THR A 284 -5.02 14.65 9.03
C THR A 284 -4.94 16.13 9.40
N GLY A 285 -5.97 16.92 9.04
CA GLY A 285 -6.04 18.34 9.40
C GLY A 285 -5.99 18.56 10.91
N GLN A 286 -6.69 17.74 11.69
CA GLN A 286 -6.63 17.80 13.15
C GLN A 286 -5.25 17.41 13.70
N PHE A 287 -4.57 16.41 13.15
CA PHE A 287 -3.21 16.07 13.57
C PHE A 287 -2.22 17.21 13.33
N VAL A 288 -2.29 17.87 12.17
CA VAL A 288 -1.45 19.03 11.86
C VAL A 288 -1.78 20.22 12.79
N LYS A 289 -3.07 20.43 13.10
CA LYS A 289 -3.53 21.46 14.05
C LYS A 289 -3.03 21.21 15.47
N ASP A 290 -3.11 19.97 15.93
CA ASP A 290 -2.59 19.56 17.25
C ASP A 290 -1.08 19.75 17.30
N TYR A 291 -0.36 19.38 16.24
CA TYR A 291 1.08 19.61 16.14
C TYR A 291 1.44 21.10 16.22
N LEU A 292 0.77 21.96 15.44
CA LEU A 292 0.96 23.41 15.52
C LEU A 292 0.71 23.96 16.93
N SER A 293 -0.24 23.38 17.66
CA SER A 293 -0.53 23.75 19.05
C SER A 293 0.62 23.36 19.99
N GLU A 294 1.26 22.21 19.78
CA GLU A 294 2.46 21.81 20.53
C GLU A 294 3.67 22.70 20.19
N VAL A 295 3.85 23.06 18.91
CA VAL A 295 4.91 23.98 18.45
C VAL A 295 4.75 25.36 19.08
N ALA A 296 3.52 25.88 19.17
CA ALA A 296 3.24 27.18 19.76
C ALA A 296 3.60 27.27 21.26
N LYS A 297 3.48 26.18 22.03
CA LYS A 297 3.86 26.15 23.47
C LYS A 297 5.35 26.45 23.70
N ASN A 298 6.17 26.24 22.67
CA ASN A 298 7.61 26.47 22.72
C ASN A 298 8.03 27.74 21.96
N ASN A 299 7.11 28.66 21.66
CA ASN A 299 7.37 29.83 20.81
C ASN A 299 8.03 29.44 19.47
N ASP A 300 7.50 28.37 18.86
CA ASP A 300 7.95 27.77 17.61
C ASP A 300 9.30 27.04 17.65
N VAL A 301 9.95 26.94 18.81
CA VAL A 301 11.20 26.18 18.97
C VAL A 301 10.90 24.67 18.93
N ILE A 302 11.57 23.95 18.04
CA ILE A 302 11.39 22.51 17.83
C ILE A 302 12.50 21.71 18.53
N PHE A 303 13.73 22.19 18.45
CA PHE A 303 14.92 21.51 18.98
C PHE A 303 15.63 22.37 20.03
N GLU A 304 16.41 21.72 20.90
CA GLU A 304 17.48 22.39 21.64
C GLU A 304 18.68 22.61 20.71
N PHE A 305 19.55 23.57 21.07
CA PHE A 305 20.88 23.62 20.46
C PHE A 305 21.67 22.37 20.85
N GLY A 306 22.38 21.79 19.90
CA GLY A 306 23.26 20.65 20.14
C GLY A 306 24.55 21.07 20.85
N LYS A 307 25.38 20.08 21.16
CA LYS A 307 26.66 20.32 21.81
C LYS A 307 27.71 20.77 20.79
N PRO A 308 28.61 21.70 21.17
CA PRO A 308 29.78 22.04 20.35
C PRO A 308 30.53 20.77 19.94
N ASP A 309 30.97 20.73 18.69
CA ASP A 309 31.74 19.63 18.07
C ASP A 309 31.01 18.27 17.92
N GLU A 310 29.74 18.16 18.32
CA GLU A 310 28.90 16.95 18.10
C GLU A 310 27.82 17.20 17.02
N SER A 311 26.99 18.22 17.20
CA SER A 311 25.88 18.56 16.29
C SER A 311 25.37 19.96 16.59
N ILE A 312 24.93 20.69 15.55
CA ILE A 312 24.26 21.99 15.70
C ILE A 312 22.88 21.82 16.35
N ILE A 313 22.20 20.71 16.05
CA ILE A 313 20.85 20.41 16.51
C ILE A 313 20.92 19.38 17.64
N GLY A 314 20.28 19.67 18.77
CA GLY A 314 20.12 18.78 19.91
C GLY A 314 18.79 18.04 19.90
N ASP A 315 18.34 17.59 21.08
CA ASP A 315 17.08 16.85 21.21
C ASP A 315 15.87 17.73 20.87
N ALA A 316 14.80 17.11 20.38
CA ALA A 316 13.52 17.79 20.22
C ALA A 316 12.95 18.19 21.59
N LYS A 317 12.20 19.29 21.63
CA LYS A 317 11.51 19.72 22.85
C LYS A 317 10.62 18.57 23.38
N PRO A 318 10.52 18.36 24.71
CA PRO A 318 9.87 17.17 25.25
C PRO A 318 8.42 16.94 24.78
N ASN A 319 7.64 18.01 24.61
CA ASN A 319 6.27 17.91 24.11
C ASN A 319 6.21 17.59 22.61
N ILE A 320 7.21 18.03 21.83
CA ILE A 320 7.35 17.73 20.40
C ILE A 320 7.75 16.26 20.20
N SER A 321 8.79 15.80 20.88
CA SER A 321 9.19 14.38 20.87
C SER A 321 8.02 13.49 21.29
N LYS A 322 7.34 13.82 22.39
CA LYS A 322 6.16 13.06 22.85
C LYS A 322 5.03 13.07 21.81
N PHE A 323 4.86 14.15 21.05
CA PHE A 323 3.86 14.19 19.99
C PHE A 323 4.22 13.22 18.86
N TRP A 324 5.47 13.28 18.37
CA TRP A 324 5.96 12.40 17.31
C TRP A 324 5.94 10.92 17.71
N ASP A 325 6.45 10.60 18.90
CA ASP A 325 6.47 9.22 19.43
C ASP A 325 5.05 8.65 19.63
N GLY A 326 4.08 9.53 19.90
CA GLY A 326 2.68 9.15 20.10
C GLY A 326 1.86 9.07 18.81
N LEU A 327 2.43 9.40 17.64
CA LEU A 327 1.66 9.60 16.41
C LEU A 327 0.99 8.31 15.92
N GLU A 328 1.73 7.20 15.89
CA GLU A 328 1.18 5.89 15.49
C GLU A 328 0.01 5.46 16.38
N VAL A 329 0.15 5.65 17.69
CA VAL A 329 -0.91 5.31 18.66
C VAL A 329 -2.14 6.19 18.45
N ARG A 330 -1.94 7.48 18.13
CA ARG A 330 -3.05 8.40 17.81
C ARG A 330 -3.77 7.96 16.53
N ILE A 331 -3.03 7.67 15.47
CA ILE A 331 -3.57 7.17 14.19
C ILE A 331 -4.38 5.90 14.43
N ALA A 332 -3.81 4.91 15.12
CA ALA A 332 -4.47 3.65 15.41
C ALA A 332 -5.79 3.85 16.18
N ARG A 333 -5.86 4.79 17.14
CA ARG A 333 -7.10 5.08 17.88
C ARG A 333 -8.18 5.75 17.03
N THR A 334 -7.79 6.57 16.06
CA THR A 334 -8.73 7.33 15.23
C THR A 334 -9.16 6.61 13.96
N MET A 335 -8.38 5.63 13.51
CA MET A 335 -8.53 4.98 12.20
C MET A 335 -8.64 3.44 12.30
N ASN A 336 -8.85 2.88 13.49
CA ASN A 336 -9.24 1.47 13.64
C ASN A 336 -10.77 1.33 13.62
N PRO A 337 -11.29 0.21 13.08
CA PRO A 337 -12.73 -0.11 13.08
C PRO A 337 -13.32 -0.21 14.49
#